data_AF-D4CWG1-F1
#
_entry.id   AF-D4CWG1-F1
#
_cell.length_a   1.000
_cell.length_b   1.000
_cell.length_c   1.000
_cell.angle_alpha   90.00
_cell.angle_beta   90.00
_cell.angle_gamma   90.00
#
_symmetry.space_group_name_H-M   'P 1'
#
loop_
_entity.id
_entity.type
_entity.pdbx_description
1 polymer ?
#
loop_
_entity_poly.entity_id
_entity_poly.type
_entity_poly.pdbx_seq_one_letter_code
_entity_poly.pdbx_strand_id
1 'polypeptide(L)'
;MKKILLILLICLATIINGAPNPFIEVDTMDKAFEMTGFTLETPATCKNYKKKKINVIKDKMVEVVYLKETNTEGLVIRKSKGTYKISKDVKTIRIGNYDVIEQTKGENITLATWTDGTYSYVINPNGTEINAEEMAKLILSIK
;
A
#
# COMPACT_ATOMS: atom_id res chain seq x y z
N MET A 1 -4.91 23.43 13.18
CA MET A 1 -5.06 23.28 11.71
C MET A 1 -5.02 21.78 11.39
N LYS A 2 -6.20 21.18 11.21
CA LYS A 2 -6.46 19.73 11.26
C LYS A 2 -6.41 19.00 9.90
N LYS A 3 -5.69 19.52 8.89
CA LYS A 3 -5.76 18.99 7.51
C LYS A 3 -4.72 17.92 7.15
N ILE A 4 -3.70 17.69 7.99
CA ILE A 4 -2.67 16.66 7.73
C ILE A 4 -3.14 15.26 8.17
N LEU A 5 -4.20 15.14 8.98
CA LEU A 5 -4.60 13.87 9.60
C LEU A 5 -5.58 13.00 8.79
N LEU A 6 -6.02 13.43 7.60
CA LEU A 6 -7.01 12.66 6.84
C LEU A 6 -6.40 11.58 5.92
N ILE A 7 -5.09 11.62 5.64
CA ILE A 7 -4.41 10.64 4.78
C ILE A 7 -4.14 9.32 5.53
N LEU A 8 -4.07 9.36 6.87
CA LEU A 8 -3.90 8.14 7.69
C LEU A 8 -5.17 7.25 7.74
N LEU A 9 -6.34 7.78 7.40
CA LEU A 9 -7.61 7.04 7.50
C LEU A 9 -7.85 6.03 6.37
N ILE A 10 -6.98 5.99 5.35
CA ILE A 10 -7.01 4.93 4.33
C ILE A 10 -6.21 3.69 4.78
N CYS A 11 -5.32 3.85 5.77
CA CYS A 11 -4.44 2.78 6.23
C CYS A 11 -5.02 1.96 7.39
N LEU A 12 -5.90 2.53 8.20
CA LEU A 12 -6.76 1.77 9.08
C LEU A 12 -8.07 1.54 8.34
N ALA A 13 -8.32 0.31 7.87
CA ALA A 13 -9.67 -0.21 8.04
C ALA A 13 -9.99 0.06 9.51
N THR A 14 -10.84 1.05 9.79
CA THR A 14 -11.23 1.36 11.16
C THR A 14 -11.85 0.08 11.68
N ILE A 15 -11.08 -0.66 12.48
CA ILE A 15 -11.62 -1.69 13.36
C ILE A 15 -12.50 -0.90 14.31
N ILE A 16 -13.75 -0.74 13.94
CA ILE A 16 -14.78 -0.30 14.86
C ILE A 16 -14.77 -1.42 15.91
N ASN A 17 -14.44 -1.11 17.17
CA ASN A 17 -14.40 -2.11 18.23
C ASN A 17 -15.71 -2.92 18.20
N GLY A 18 -15.63 -4.21 17.89
CA GLY A 18 -16.78 -5.12 17.77
C GLY A 18 -17.28 -5.41 16.33
N ALA A 19 -16.78 -4.73 15.30
CA ALA A 19 -17.07 -5.09 13.91
C ALA A 19 -16.18 -6.27 13.45
N PRO A 20 -16.71 -7.21 12.64
CA PRO A 20 -15.91 -8.28 12.05
C PRO A 20 -14.72 -7.72 11.26
N ASN A 21 -13.58 -8.42 11.30
CA ASN A 21 -12.44 -8.10 10.46
C ASN A 21 -12.87 -8.16 8.98
N PRO A 22 -12.76 -7.06 8.20
CA PRO A 22 -13.26 -7.03 6.83
C PRO A 22 -12.31 -7.69 5.81
N PHE A 23 -11.11 -8.08 6.24
CA PHE A 23 -10.12 -8.70 5.36
C PHE A 23 -10.44 -10.18 5.10
N ILE A 24 -10.36 -10.56 3.84
CA ILE A 24 -10.51 -11.94 3.38
C ILE A 24 -9.23 -12.32 2.65
N GLU A 25 -8.54 -13.37 3.11
CA GLU A 25 -7.36 -13.90 2.42
C GLU A 25 -7.79 -14.74 1.21
N VAL A 26 -7.09 -14.57 0.09
CA VAL A 26 -7.34 -15.31 -1.16
C VAL A 26 -6.02 -15.82 -1.74
N ASP A 27 -6.07 -16.97 -2.42
CA ASP A 27 -4.86 -17.63 -2.93
C ASP A 27 -4.32 -17.03 -4.24
N THR A 28 -5.17 -16.34 -5.01
CA THR A 28 -4.85 -15.86 -6.35
C THR A 28 -5.35 -14.44 -6.61
N MET A 29 -4.69 -13.75 -7.53
CA MET A 29 -5.13 -12.42 -7.96
C MET A 29 -6.44 -12.47 -8.75
N ASP A 30 -6.77 -13.59 -9.40
CA ASP A 30 -8.07 -13.78 -10.06
C ASP A 30 -9.23 -13.78 -9.05
N LYS A 31 -9.09 -14.50 -7.91
CA LYS A 31 -10.06 -14.44 -6.81
C LYS A 31 -10.15 -13.03 -6.23
N ALA A 32 -9.02 -12.32 -6.13
CA ALA A 32 -9.02 -10.94 -5.68
C ALA A 32 -9.79 -10.01 -6.64
N PHE A 33 -9.63 -10.21 -7.95
CA PHE A 33 -10.35 -9.49 -8.99
C PHE A 33 -11.86 -9.77 -8.93
N GLU A 34 -12.28 -11.02 -8.78
CA GLU A 34 -13.71 -11.38 -8.63
C GLU A 34 -14.38 -10.65 -7.46
N MET A 35 -13.63 -10.41 -6.38
CA MET A 35 -14.15 -9.77 -5.17
C MET A 35 -14.08 -8.24 -5.18
N THR A 36 -13.28 -7.63 -6.05
CA THR A 36 -12.99 -6.19 -6.00
C THR A 36 -13.25 -5.46 -7.32
N GLY A 37 -13.27 -6.18 -8.44
CA GLY A 37 -13.35 -5.64 -9.79
C GLY A 37 -12.04 -5.01 -10.28
N PHE A 38 -10.91 -5.22 -9.61
CA PHE A 38 -9.60 -4.74 -10.04
C PHE A 38 -8.45 -5.63 -9.58
N THR A 39 -7.30 -5.51 -10.25
CA THR A 39 -6.07 -6.23 -9.93
C THR A 39 -5.01 -5.31 -9.34
N LEU A 40 -3.98 -5.91 -8.73
CA LEU A 40 -2.79 -5.24 -8.22
C LEU A 40 -1.53 -6.01 -8.67
N GLU A 41 -0.80 -5.46 -9.64
CA GLU A 41 0.48 -6.02 -10.06
C GLU A 41 1.59 -5.60 -9.09
N THR A 42 2.40 -6.55 -8.63
CA THR A 42 3.55 -6.29 -7.74
C THR A 42 4.74 -7.18 -8.13
N PRO A 43 5.99 -6.75 -7.87
CA PRO A 43 7.19 -7.56 -8.14
C PRO A 43 7.13 -8.95 -7.55
N ALA A 44 7.55 -10.01 -8.25
CA ALA A 44 7.50 -11.38 -7.71
C ALA A 44 8.17 -11.51 -6.32
N THR A 45 9.25 -10.77 -6.10
CA THR A 45 9.94 -10.63 -4.81
C THR A 45 10.19 -9.17 -4.47
N CYS A 46 10.30 -8.87 -3.19
CA CYS A 46 10.74 -7.57 -2.70
C CYS A 46 11.81 -7.80 -1.64
N LYS A 47 12.99 -7.20 -1.80
CA LYS A 47 14.18 -7.52 -1.00
C LYS A 47 14.46 -9.03 -1.06
N ASN A 48 14.57 -9.70 0.09
CA ASN A 48 14.75 -11.14 0.22
C ASN A 48 13.43 -11.89 0.47
N TYR A 49 12.27 -11.23 0.43
CA TYR A 49 10.97 -11.87 0.66
C TYR A 49 10.49 -12.61 -0.57
N LYS A 50 10.38 -13.94 -0.44
CA LYS A 50 9.94 -14.85 -1.50
C LYS A 50 8.48 -15.29 -1.36
N LYS A 51 7.87 -15.08 -0.19
CA LYS A 51 6.50 -15.47 0.14
C LYS A 51 5.59 -14.25 0.13
N LYS A 52 4.35 -14.47 -0.31
CA LYS A 52 3.28 -13.46 -0.31
C LYS A 52 1.97 -14.07 0.16
N LYS A 53 1.11 -13.23 0.75
CA LYS A 53 -0.33 -13.48 0.85
C LYS A 53 -1.10 -12.33 0.21
N ILE A 54 -2.31 -12.61 -0.25
CA ILE A 54 -3.20 -11.62 -0.85
C ILE A 54 -4.42 -11.49 0.06
N ASN A 55 -4.69 -10.27 0.52
CA ASN A 55 -5.91 -9.98 1.25
C ASN A 55 -6.79 -9.02 0.46
N VAL A 56 -8.10 -9.15 0.63
CA VAL A 56 -9.06 -8.24 0.02
C VAL A 56 -10.04 -7.69 1.04
N ILE A 57 -10.49 -6.47 0.77
CA ILE A 57 -11.76 -5.96 1.29
C ILE A 57 -12.67 -5.82 0.08
N LYS A 58 -13.78 -6.57 0.08
CA LYS A 58 -14.73 -6.64 -1.04
C LYS A 58 -15.09 -5.25 -1.57
N ASP A 59 -15.04 -5.11 -2.89
CA ASP A 59 -15.33 -3.88 -3.66
C ASP A 59 -14.41 -2.67 -3.36
N LYS A 60 -13.40 -2.82 -2.48
CA LYS A 60 -12.65 -1.70 -1.91
C LYS A 60 -11.15 -1.79 -2.04
N MET A 61 -10.53 -2.92 -1.74
CA MET A 61 -9.07 -2.99 -1.59
C MET A 61 -8.51 -4.35 -1.93
N VAL A 62 -7.34 -4.36 -2.58
CA VAL A 62 -6.43 -5.51 -2.67
C VAL A 62 -5.15 -5.15 -1.94
N GLU A 63 -4.65 -6.08 -1.12
CA GLU A 63 -3.42 -5.98 -0.36
C GLU A 63 -2.51 -7.18 -0.69
N VAL A 64 -1.25 -6.90 -1.01
CA VAL A 64 -0.19 -7.89 -1.12
C VAL A 64 0.75 -7.71 0.04
N VAL A 65 0.88 -8.74 0.89
CA VAL A 65 1.81 -8.75 2.01
C VAL A 65 2.98 -9.67 1.69
N TYR A 66 4.18 -9.11 1.60
CA TYR A 66 5.42 -9.86 1.52
C TYR A 66 5.78 -10.36 2.91
N LEU A 67 6.07 -11.65 3.03
CA LEU A 67 6.33 -12.30 4.30
C LEU A 67 7.82 -12.58 4.48
N LYS A 68 8.28 -12.43 5.73
CA LYS A 68 9.57 -12.94 6.19
C LYS A 68 9.54 -14.48 6.19
N GLU A 69 10.70 -15.11 6.26
CA GLU A 69 10.76 -16.59 6.35
C GLU A 69 10.00 -17.15 7.56
N THR A 70 9.92 -16.37 8.65
CA THR A 70 9.14 -16.64 9.87
C THR A 70 7.63 -16.47 9.71
N ASN A 71 7.13 -16.24 8.49
CA ASN A 71 5.72 -15.94 8.16
C ASN A 71 5.15 -14.70 8.87
N THR A 72 6.01 -13.80 9.33
CA THR A 72 5.61 -12.48 9.83
C THR A 72 5.68 -11.44 8.72
N GLU A 73 4.95 -10.35 8.86
CA GLU A 73 4.85 -9.33 7.82
C GLU A 73 6.17 -8.59 7.62
N GLY A 74 6.65 -8.60 6.37
CA GLY A 74 7.83 -7.89 5.92
C GLY A 74 7.48 -6.52 5.36
N LEU A 75 6.74 -6.49 4.24
CA LEU A 75 6.31 -5.27 3.57
C LEU A 75 4.89 -5.44 3.03
N VAL A 76 4.11 -4.36 3.05
CA VAL A 76 2.72 -4.35 2.59
C VAL A 76 2.57 -3.38 1.42
N ILE A 77 1.88 -3.82 0.36
CA ILE A 77 1.45 -2.98 -0.76
C ILE A 77 -0.07 -3.05 -0.85
N ARG A 78 -0.74 -1.91 -0.96
CA ARG A 78 -2.20 -1.80 -1.11
C ARG A 78 -2.56 -1.00 -2.32
N LYS A 79 -3.68 -1.40 -2.95
CA LYS A 79 -4.43 -0.63 -3.93
C LYS A 79 -5.88 -0.59 -3.49
N SER A 80 -6.41 0.62 -3.33
CA SER A 80 -7.78 0.86 -2.87
C SER A 80 -8.54 1.69 -3.88
N LYS A 81 -9.82 1.37 -4.07
CA LYS A 81 -10.73 2.16 -4.90
C LYS A 81 -10.96 3.54 -4.30
N GLY A 82 -10.84 4.57 -5.13
CA GLY A 82 -11.00 5.96 -4.71
C GLY A 82 -9.68 6.72 -4.70
N THR A 83 -9.81 8.04 -4.64
CA THR A 83 -8.69 8.98 -4.67
C THR A 83 -8.81 9.97 -3.53
N TYR A 84 -7.75 10.73 -3.29
CA TYR A 84 -7.71 11.82 -2.33
C TYR A 84 -7.02 13.03 -2.96
N LYS A 85 -7.40 14.22 -2.49
CA LYS A 85 -6.73 15.46 -2.90
C LYS A 85 -5.54 15.71 -1.99
N ILE A 86 -4.36 15.86 -2.57
CA ILE A 86 -3.18 16.31 -1.86
C ILE A 86 -3.31 17.81 -1.64
N SER A 87 -3.17 18.24 -0.38
CA SER A 87 -3.18 19.66 -0.05
C SER A 87 -1.89 20.32 -0.54
N LYS A 88 -1.98 21.58 -1.00
CA LYS A 88 -0.85 22.30 -1.63
C LYS A 88 0.37 22.49 -0.71
N ASP A 89 0.17 22.41 0.60
CA ASP A 89 1.20 22.52 1.64
C ASP A 89 1.90 21.19 1.94
N VAL A 90 1.40 20.07 1.43
CA VAL A 90 2.04 18.77 1.60
C VAL A 90 3.16 18.63 0.57
N LYS A 91 4.39 18.43 1.06
CA LYS A 91 5.53 18.14 0.20
C LYS A 91 5.35 16.77 -0.47
N THR A 92 5.50 16.75 -1.79
CA THR A 92 5.54 15.53 -2.59
C THR A 92 6.88 15.41 -3.29
N ILE A 93 7.19 14.20 -3.73
CA ILE A 93 8.25 13.93 -4.69
C ILE A 93 7.64 13.32 -5.95
N ARG A 94 8.25 13.63 -7.09
CA ARG A 94 7.76 13.19 -8.39
C ARG A 94 8.42 11.86 -8.76
N ILE A 95 7.63 10.79 -8.87
CA ILE A 95 8.10 9.45 -9.28
C ILE A 95 7.22 8.99 -10.45
N GLY A 96 7.81 8.79 -11.63
CA GLY A 96 7.09 8.31 -12.82
C GLY A 96 6.01 9.29 -13.29
N ASN A 97 4.74 8.96 -13.08
CA ASN A 97 3.57 9.84 -13.31
C ASN A 97 2.85 10.29 -12.02
N TYR A 98 3.39 9.94 -10.86
CA TYR A 98 2.75 10.19 -9.58
C TYR A 98 3.44 11.29 -8.78
N ASP A 99 2.62 12.03 -8.03
CA ASP A 99 3.04 12.82 -6.89
C ASP A 99 2.93 11.95 -5.64
N VAL A 100 4.09 11.59 -5.09
CA VAL A 100 4.21 10.64 -3.98
C VAL A 100 4.47 11.41 -2.70
N ILE A 101 3.73 11.06 -1.65
CA ILE A 101 4.00 11.49 -0.28
C ILE A 101 4.79 10.39 0.40
N GLU A 102 5.99 10.71 0.88
CA GLU A 102 6.84 9.80 1.65
C GLU A 102 6.97 10.27 3.10
N GLN A 103 6.92 9.33 4.03
CA GLN A 103 7.35 9.51 5.42
C GLN A 103 8.68 8.79 5.62
N THR A 104 9.57 9.38 6.40
CA THR A 104 10.91 8.83 6.62
C THR A 104 11.25 8.69 8.10
N LYS A 105 12.15 7.77 8.40
CA LYS A 105 12.84 7.65 9.68
C LYS A 105 14.33 7.44 9.41
N GLY A 106 15.10 8.52 9.54
CA GLY A 106 16.48 8.55 9.04
C GLY A 106 16.49 8.45 7.51
N GLU A 107 17.30 7.55 6.97
CA GLU A 107 17.43 7.33 5.51
C GLU A 107 16.36 6.39 4.94
N ASN A 108 15.56 5.76 5.82
CA ASN A 108 14.55 4.78 5.42
C ASN A 108 13.17 5.43 5.25
N ILE A 109 12.46 5.03 4.20
CA ILE A 109 11.05 5.34 3.99
C ILE A 109 10.21 4.42 4.87
N THR A 110 9.27 4.98 5.62
CA THR A 110 8.35 4.24 6.51
C THR A 110 6.93 4.17 5.97
N LEU A 111 6.58 5.03 5.00
CA LEU A 111 5.31 5.02 4.30
C LEU A 111 5.46 5.76 2.97
N ALA A 112 4.93 5.21 1.89
CA ALA A 112 4.74 5.93 0.63
C ALA A 112 3.27 5.83 0.19
N THR A 113 2.69 6.95 -0.22
CA THR A 113 1.29 7.00 -0.70
C THR A 113 1.17 7.86 -1.95
N TRP A 114 0.35 7.40 -2.90
CA TRP A 114 0.02 8.16 -4.11
C TRP A 114 -1.35 7.75 -4.66
N THR A 115 -1.79 8.45 -5.70
CA THR A 115 -3.01 8.12 -6.45
C THR A 115 -2.76 8.29 -7.94
N ASP A 116 -3.43 7.48 -8.76
CA ASP A 116 -3.45 7.60 -10.23
C ASP A 116 -4.69 8.36 -10.75
N GLY A 117 -5.48 8.93 -9.83
CA GLY A 117 -6.76 9.59 -10.13
C GLY A 117 -7.99 8.68 -10.02
N THR A 118 -7.81 7.37 -10.02
CA THR A 118 -8.89 6.37 -9.86
C THR A 118 -8.72 5.55 -8.58
N TYR A 119 -7.48 5.13 -8.31
CA TYR A 119 -7.08 4.33 -7.16
C TYR A 119 -6.08 5.09 -6.30
N SER A 120 -6.03 4.72 -5.03
CA SER A 120 -5.01 5.13 -4.08
C SER A 120 -4.12 3.95 -3.73
N TYR A 121 -2.84 4.22 -3.53
CA TYR A 121 -1.83 3.20 -3.28
C TYR A 121 -1.07 3.51 -2.00
N VAL A 122 -0.64 2.45 -1.33
CA VAL A 122 0.21 2.52 -0.14
C VAL A 122 1.31 1.47 -0.26
N ILE A 123 2.54 1.87 0.07
CA ILE A 123 3.61 0.95 0.46
C ILE A 123 3.92 1.23 1.93
N ASN A 124 3.78 0.21 2.77
CA ASN A 124 4.22 0.22 4.16
C ASN A 124 5.33 -0.81 4.33
N PRO A 125 6.60 -0.37 4.43
CA PRO A 125 7.72 -1.27 4.61
C PRO A 125 7.73 -2.04 5.93
N ASN A 126 6.86 -1.74 6.90
CA ASN A 126 6.70 -2.47 8.17
C ASN A 126 8.02 -2.82 8.88
N GLY A 127 8.95 -1.85 8.93
CA GLY A 127 10.28 -2.00 9.52
C GLY A 127 11.34 -2.60 8.57
N THR A 128 10.99 -2.98 7.35
CA THR A 128 11.93 -3.26 6.26
C THR A 128 12.65 -1.98 5.87
N GLU A 129 13.98 -2.01 5.85
CA GLU A 129 14.80 -0.89 5.41
C GLU A 129 14.69 -0.72 3.89
N ILE A 130 14.21 0.45 3.48
CA ILE A 130 14.01 0.84 2.09
C ILE A 130 14.43 2.30 1.96
N ASN A 131 15.44 2.55 1.15
CA ASN A 131 15.85 3.91 0.82
C ASN A 131 14.98 4.50 -0.30
N ALA A 132 15.17 5.80 -0.60
CA ALA A 132 14.38 6.50 -1.62
C ALA A 132 14.50 5.91 -3.03
N GLU A 133 15.68 5.43 -3.43
CA GLU A 133 15.88 4.85 -4.77
C GLU A 133 15.13 3.52 -4.92
N GLU A 134 15.19 2.68 -3.90
CA GLU A 134 14.49 1.40 -3.85
C GLU A 134 12.97 1.61 -3.80
N MET A 135 12.49 2.60 -3.04
CA MET A 135 11.08 2.96 -3.00
C MET A 135 10.59 3.42 -4.38
N ALA A 136 11.36 4.27 -5.06
CA ALA A 136 11.01 4.74 -6.40
C ALA A 136 10.92 3.58 -7.41
N LYS A 137 11.88 2.66 -7.39
CA LYS A 137 11.85 1.44 -8.22
C LYS A 137 10.63 0.57 -7.94
N LEU A 138 10.27 0.42 -6.66
CA LEU A 138 9.10 -0.36 -6.25
C LEU A 138 7.80 0.31 -6.73
N ILE A 139 7.65 1.63 -6.57
CA ILE A 139 6.48 2.37 -7.04
C ILE A 139 6.29 2.22 -8.55
N LEU A 140 7.37 2.32 -9.32
CA LEU A 140 7.31 2.20 -10.79
C LEU A 140 6.98 0.78 -11.29
N SER A 141 7.12 -0.22 -10.43
CA SER A 141 6.80 -1.62 -10.75
C SER A 141 5.36 -2.04 -10.47
N ILE A 142 4.57 -1.16 -9.83
CA ILE A 142 3.18 -1.43 -9.43
C ILE A 142 2.22 -0.93 -10.50
N LYS A 143 1.17 -1.71 -10.78
CA LYS A 143 0.07 -1.33 -11.69
C LYS A 143 -1.30 -1.68 -11.11
#